data_AF-A0A132BCQ2-F1
#
_entry.id   AF-A0A132BCQ2-F1
#
_cell.length_a   1.000
_cell.length_b   1.000
_cell.length_c   1.000
_cell.angle_alpha   90.00
_cell.angle_beta   90.00
_cell.angle_gamma   90.00
#
_symmetry.space_group_name_H-M   'P 1'
#
loop_
_entity.id
_entity.type
_entity.pdbx_description
1 polymer ?
#
loop_
_entity_poly.entity_id
_entity_poly.type
_entity_poly.pdbx_seq_one_letter_code
_entity_poly.pdbx_strand_id
1 'polypeptide(L)'
;MADYGSDHAISSTDVKHPDGMLAYTSWGELEFKGHSYDKGVADYLPLLEPLKTKCGAIAKHQPKKPRGQPAMWWKAQCIFRGLNAKGSIADLQNTLRGHEDDRVCDAIVRLSEKAKKDFDVKDTKQKDHNWLNTLSEDEKAQKDPERYLKEKFKQGEKSKEIVQFRAYSTKWLHEIAKELGLECRTTREPSRSMWSAVDYLAIVGQDKEVVEKKIQSIDKESERMRREAEEERERQEKIAKDNERQKEQAREAALTKCKDWDVTGIWKIDCPSITKTYGMEGSDELSMQIFVETTSKGAQMFAKFNFEIIEGVMRVERQSVEKPIFKAKDAAKSASTSGTKRRREHDLDDQRDRYDRYNDYEDYEDEDRRSPTPEAFSLGPTNQPSAEHPTWNYRYRASETEGEIQLEEDKNLYQVTFLGPKGRTLKGTIGASLLKECSFTGVKFEPPGKEAIDIGQAWADLSEAAYNRASYSRWH
;
A
#
# COMPACT_ATOMS: atom_id res chain seq x y z
N MET A 1 -16.72 12.72 5.19
CA MET A 1 -16.63 14.15 4.86
C MET A 1 -16.32 14.21 3.38
N ALA A 2 -17.29 14.56 2.54
CA ALA A 2 -17.00 14.88 1.16
C ALA A 2 -16.08 16.10 1.19
N ASP A 3 -14.94 15.99 0.52
CA ASP A 3 -14.08 17.11 0.23
C ASP A 3 -14.94 18.12 -0.55
N TYR A 4 -15.43 19.15 0.13
CA TYR A 4 -16.10 20.28 -0.52
C TYR A 4 -15.00 21.06 -1.24
N GLY A 5 -14.43 20.46 -2.28
CA GLY A 5 -13.55 21.13 -3.22
C GLY A 5 -14.34 22.32 -3.73
N SER A 6 -13.91 23.53 -3.36
CA SER A 6 -14.61 24.75 -3.75
C SER A 6 -14.68 24.77 -5.27
N ASP A 7 -15.90 24.73 -5.81
CA ASP A 7 -16.15 24.70 -7.26
C ASP A 7 -15.87 26.07 -7.86
N HIS A 8 -14.59 26.48 -7.88
CA HIS A 8 -14.10 27.70 -8.53
C HIS A 8 -13.46 27.34 -9.87
N ALA A 9 -13.77 28.10 -10.91
CA ALA A 9 -13.22 27.93 -12.25
C ALA A 9 -11.85 28.60 -12.42
N ILE A 10 -11.50 29.54 -11.53
CA ILE A 10 -10.16 30.12 -11.45
C ILE A 10 -9.53 29.84 -10.08
N SER A 11 -8.22 29.63 -10.04
CA SER A 11 -7.49 29.31 -8.81
C SER A 11 -7.10 30.56 -8.00
N SER A 12 -6.90 31.70 -8.67
CA SER A 12 -6.54 32.95 -8.01
C SER A 12 -6.77 34.20 -8.86
N THR A 13 -6.72 35.37 -8.23
CA THR A 13 -6.66 36.66 -8.93
C THR A 13 -5.63 37.61 -8.30
N ASP A 14 -4.83 38.24 -9.16
CA ASP A 14 -3.76 39.13 -8.73
C ASP A 14 -4.28 40.54 -8.39
N VAL A 15 -3.76 41.10 -7.29
CA VAL A 15 -4.07 42.44 -6.81
C VAL A 15 -2.78 43.19 -6.47
N LYS A 16 -2.71 44.45 -6.90
CA LYS A 16 -1.53 45.30 -6.73
C LYS A 16 -1.47 45.89 -5.32
N HIS A 17 -0.34 45.68 -4.64
CA HIS A 17 0.06 46.29 -3.37
C HIS A 17 1.30 47.17 -3.58
N PRO A 18 1.55 48.22 -2.77
CA PRO A 18 2.77 49.03 -2.89
C PRO A 18 4.08 48.21 -2.87
N ASP A 19 4.13 47.14 -2.08
CA ASP A 19 5.30 46.26 -1.95
C ASP A 19 5.35 45.09 -2.95
N GLY A 20 4.35 44.95 -3.83
CA GLY A 20 4.33 43.92 -4.87
C GLY A 20 2.93 43.43 -5.26
N MET A 21 2.86 42.29 -5.94
CA MET A 21 1.59 41.65 -6.29
C MET A 21 1.20 40.64 -5.21
N LEU A 22 -0.04 40.71 -4.75
CA LEU A 22 -0.69 39.72 -3.91
C LEU A 22 -1.64 38.88 -4.78
N ALA A 23 -1.79 37.61 -4.48
CA ALA A 23 -2.76 36.73 -5.13
C ALA A 23 -3.90 36.43 -4.15
N TYR A 24 -5.15 36.65 -4.55
CA TYR A 24 -6.33 36.19 -3.82
C TYR A 24 -6.74 34.82 -4.34
N THR A 25 -6.70 33.79 -3.50
CA THR A 25 -6.89 32.39 -3.91
C THR A 25 -8.35 31.94 -3.81
N SER A 26 -8.67 30.81 -4.43
CA SER A 26 -9.97 30.14 -4.32
C SER A 26 -10.35 29.76 -2.87
N TRP A 27 -9.38 29.73 -1.95
CA TRP A 27 -9.59 29.49 -0.52
C TRP A 27 -10.04 30.73 0.25
N GLY A 28 -10.11 31.89 -0.42
CA GLY A 28 -10.51 33.15 0.19
C GLY A 28 -9.38 33.86 0.94
N GLU A 29 -8.13 33.47 0.70
CA GLU A 29 -6.95 34.05 1.34
C GLU A 29 -6.16 34.94 0.37
N LEU A 30 -5.49 35.97 0.91
CA LEU A 30 -4.45 36.69 0.19
C LEU A 30 -3.10 36.04 0.47
N GLU A 31 -2.30 35.90 -0.59
CA GLU A 31 -0.95 35.38 -0.53
C GLU A 31 0.03 36.36 -1.16
N PHE A 32 1.17 36.56 -0.51
CA PHE A 32 2.32 37.24 -1.10
C PHE A 32 3.33 36.19 -1.54
N LYS A 33 3.51 36.04 -2.86
CA LYS A 33 4.45 35.06 -3.44
C LYS A 33 4.26 33.63 -2.90
N GLY A 34 3.01 33.20 -2.70
CA GLY A 34 2.66 31.87 -2.21
C GLY A 34 2.67 31.70 -0.69
N HIS A 35 2.73 32.80 0.07
CA HIS A 35 2.69 32.78 1.53
C HIS A 35 1.52 33.62 2.05
N SER A 36 0.63 33.02 2.82
CA SER A 36 -0.48 33.69 3.49
C SER A 36 -0.07 34.23 4.87
N TYR A 37 -0.98 34.98 5.50
CA TYR A 37 -0.79 35.48 6.85
C TYR A 37 -0.72 34.32 7.86
N ASP A 38 0.32 34.32 8.69
CA ASP A 38 0.47 33.36 9.79
C ASP A 38 0.29 34.08 11.13
N LYS A 39 -0.70 33.64 11.90
CA LYS A 39 -0.97 34.14 13.25
C LYS A 39 0.11 33.71 14.25
N GLY A 40 0.75 32.56 14.02
CA GLY A 40 1.80 31.98 14.87
C GLY A 40 3.21 32.43 14.50
N VAL A 41 3.41 33.66 14.00
CA VAL A 41 4.74 34.13 13.56
C VAL A 41 5.80 34.07 14.66
N ALA A 42 5.38 34.21 15.94
CA ALA A 42 6.23 34.12 17.11
C ALA A 42 6.99 32.79 17.20
N ASP A 43 6.35 31.69 16.81
CA ASP A 43 6.91 30.33 16.90
C ASP A 43 8.10 30.15 15.95
N TYR A 44 8.28 31.06 14.99
CA TYR A 44 9.35 31.02 14.00
C TYR A 44 10.49 32.00 14.31
N LEU A 45 10.30 32.94 15.24
CA LEU A 45 11.31 33.94 15.57
C LEU A 45 12.43 33.31 16.43
N PRO A 46 13.71 33.45 16.06
CA PRO A 46 14.79 32.97 16.89
C PRO A 46 14.83 33.75 18.21
N LEU A 47 15.19 33.09 19.30
CA LEU A 47 15.41 33.79 20.57
C LEU A 47 16.62 34.73 20.45
N LEU A 48 16.47 35.98 20.88
CA LEU A 48 17.59 36.94 20.95
C LEU A 48 18.55 36.61 22.09
N GLU A 49 17.99 36.18 23.21
CA GLU A 49 18.73 35.70 24.37
C GLU A 49 18.33 34.25 24.66
N PRO A 50 19.27 33.39 25.09
CA PRO A 50 18.93 32.06 25.58
C PRO A 50 17.84 32.14 26.64
N LEU A 51 16.89 31.21 26.60
CA LEU A 51 15.82 31.13 27.60
C LEU A 51 16.46 30.99 28.98
N LYS A 52 16.18 31.93 29.89
CA LYS A 52 16.67 31.91 31.28
C LYS A 52 15.59 31.33 32.19
N THR A 53 16.02 30.55 33.18
CA THR A 53 15.21 30.06 34.29
C THR A 53 14.76 31.22 35.19
N LYS A 54 13.82 30.96 36.11
CA LYS A 54 13.39 31.93 37.14
C LYS A 54 14.56 32.50 37.97
N CYS A 55 15.66 31.76 38.09
CA CYS A 55 16.85 32.18 38.83
C CYS A 55 17.87 32.94 37.95
N GLY A 56 17.53 33.29 36.71
CA GLY A 56 18.42 33.97 35.76
C GLY A 56 19.46 33.08 35.08
N ALA A 57 19.64 31.82 35.52
CA ALA A 57 20.51 30.85 34.86
C ALA A 57 19.93 30.39 33.52
N ILE A 58 20.75 30.10 32.51
CA ILE A 58 20.30 29.57 31.21
C ILE A 58 19.56 28.24 31.43
N ALA A 59 18.36 28.11 30.88
CA ALA A 59 17.53 26.92 31.00
C ALA A 59 18.21 25.72 30.32
N LYS A 60 18.23 24.58 31.02
CA LYS A 60 18.79 23.32 30.52
C LYS A 60 18.12 22.87 29.21
N HIS A 61 16.81 23.11 29.11
CA HIS A 61 16.04 22.85 27.90
C HIS A 61 15.74 24.17 27.20
N GLN A 62 16.50 24.45 26.13
CA GLN A 62 16.17 25.53 25.21
C GLN A 62 15.04 25.07 24.28
N PRO A 63 14.13 25.96 23.86
CA PRO A 63 13.16 25.63 22.82
C PRO A 63 13.89 25.09 21.59
N LYS A 64 13.29 24.10 20.91
CA LYS A 64 13.84 23.59 19.66
C LYS A 64 14.02 24.78 18.71
N LYS A 65 15.15 24.83 18.00
CA LYS A 65 15.40 25.88 17.01
C LYS A 65 14.22 25.89 16.03
N PRO A 66 13.56 27.03 15.80
CA PRO A 66 12.42 27.10 14.92
C PRO A 66 12.80 26.64 13.51
N ARG A 67 11.84 26.04 12.80
CA ARG A 67 12.03 25.68 11.39
C ARG A 67 12.34 26.96 10.61
N GLY A 68 13.43 26.95 9.84
CA GLY A 68 13.84 28.10 9.05
C GLY A 68 12.80 28.40 7.98
N GLN A 69 12.28 29.63 7.98
CA GLN A 69 11.35 30.11 6.95
C GLN A 69 12.08 30.88 5.84
N PRO A 70 11.65 30.78 4.58
CA PRO A 70 12.28 31.47 3.46
C PRO A 70 12.08 33.00 3.56
N ALA A 71 12.96 33.77 2.91
CA ALA A 71 12.91 35.23 2.97
C ALA A 71 11.56 35.82 2.50
N MET A 72 10.90 35.19 1.52
CA MET A 72 9.60 35.66 1.02
C MET A 72 8.47 35.48 2.04
N TRP A 73 8.54 34.45 2.89
CA TRP A 73 7.58 34.23 3.97
C TRP A 73 7.69 35.35 5.01
N TRP A 74 8.91 35.71 5.43
CA TRP A 74 9.13 36.83 6.36
C TRP A 74 8.62 38.15 5.80
N LYS A 75 8.87 38.42 4.50
CA LYS A 75 8.34 39.60 3.83
C LYS A 75 6.81 39.60 3.81
N ALA A 76 6.18 38.47 3.52
CA ALA A 76 4.73 38.33 3.56
C ALA A 76 4.18 38.69 4.95
N GLN A 77 4.78 38.16 6.02
CA GLN A 77 4.36 38.46 7.40
C GLN A 77 4.46 39.94 7.75
N CYS A 78 5.52 40.63 7.31
CA CYS A 78 5.65 42.08 7.46
C CYS A 78 4.55 42.83 6.68
N ILE A 79 4.34 42.48 5.40
CA ILE A 79 3.34 43.13 4.53
C ILE A 79 1.93 43.01 5.14
N PHE A 80 1.55 41.80 5.58
CA PHE A 80 0.22 41.56 6.14
C PHE A 80 -0.04 42.36 7.42
N ARG A 81 1.01 42.68 8.19
CA ARG A 81 0.95 43.51 9.41
C ARG A 81 1.15 45.01 9.14
N GLY A 82 1.37 45.42 7.88
CA GLY A 82 1.62 46.82 7.52
C GLY A 82 2.99 47.34 7.93
N LEU A 83 3.98 46.44 8.09
CA LEU A 83 5.35 46.75 8.49
C LEU A 83 6.28 46.84 7.26
N ASN A 84 7.48 47.40 7.46
CA ASN A 84 8.47 47.50 6.39
C ASN A 84 8.99 46.12 5.97
N ALA A 85 8.82 45.77 4.69
CA ALA A 85 9.19 44.47 4.12
C ALA A 85 10.53 44.47 3.35
N LYS A 86 11.39 45.47 3.59
CA LYS A 86 12.73 45.58 2.98
C LYS A 86 13.83 45.17 3.96
N GLY A 87 14.87 44.53 3.43
CA GLY A 87 16.05 44.14 4.22
C GLY A 87 16.38 42.65 4.12
N SER A 88 17.35 42.25 4.93
CA SER A 88 17.74 40.87 5.16
C SER A 88 16.70 40.13 6.02
N ILE A 89 16.82 38.80 6.16
CA ILE A 89 15.94 38.02 7.05
C ILE A 89 16.02 38.53 8.49
N ALA A 90 17.22 38.90 8.97
CA ALA A 90 17.40 39.42 10.32
C ALA A 90 16.66 40.75 10.52
N ASP A 91 16.68 41.63 9.52
CA ASP A 91 15.96 42.92 9.57
C ASP A 91 14.45 42.71 9.64
N LEU A 92 13.92 41.77 8.83
CA LEU A 92 12.49 41.42 8.82
C LEU A 92 12.06 40.78 10.14
N GLN A 93 12.87 39.85 10.66
CA GLN A 93 12.62 39.21 11.96
C GLN A 93 12.59 40.25 13.08
N ASN A 94 13.54 41.19 13.10
CA ASN A 94 13.57 42.26 14.10
C ASN A 94 12.38 43.22 13.95
N THR A 95 11.95 43.50 12.72
CA THR A 95 10.75 44.32 12.45
C THR A 95 9.48 43.67 12.98
N LEU A 96 9.39 42.34 12.97
CA LEU A 96 8.24 41.59 13.47
C LEU A 96 8.20 41.45 15.01
N ARG A 97 9.31 41.74 15.70
CA ARG A 97 9.34 41.65 17.17
C ARG A 97 8.48 42.74 17.79
N GLY A 98 7.56 42.36 18.68
CA GLY A 98 6.55 43.24 19.24
C GLY A 98 5.28 43.39 18.39
N HIS A 99 5.23 42.75 17.22
CA HIS A 99 4.09 42.73 16.30
C HIS A 99 3.61 41.30 16.00
N GLU A 100 3.98 40.34 16.83
CA GLU A 100 3.73 38.93 16.57
C GLU A 100 2.22 38.64 16.53
N ASP A 101 1.49 39.22 17.49
CA ASP A 101 0.05 39.07 17.68
C ASP A 101 -0.80 40.07 16.87
N ASP A 102 -0.16 40.94 16.09
CA ASP A 102 -0.88 41.92 15.29
C ASP A 102 -1.73 41.22 14.23
N ARG A 103 -3.00 41.65 14.17
CA ARG A 103 -3.94 41.23 13.12
C ARG A 103 -3.50 41.75 11.75
N VAL A 104 -4.05 41.18 10.69
CA VAL A 104 -3.91 41.71 9.33
C VAL A 104 -4.32 43.18 9.31
N CYS A 105 -3.46 44.05 8.77
CA CYS A 105 -3.69 45.50 8.82
C CYS A 105 -4.89 45.90 7.95
N ASP A 106 -5.59 46.97 8.35
CA ASP A 106 -6.86 47.38 7.72
C ASP A 106 -6.72 47.66 6.20
N ALA A 107 -5.52 48.08 5.75
CA ALA A 107 -5.24 48.31 4.33
C ALA A 107 -5.30 47.01 3.52
N ILE A 108 -4.74 45.92 4.05
CA ILE A 108 -4.80 44.60 3.42
C ILE A 108 -6.22 44.04 3.48
N VAL A 109 -6.95 44.23 4.59
CA VAL A 109 -8.35 43.78 4.69
C VAL A 109 -9.21 44.38 3.58
N ARG A 110 -9.12 45.71 3.38
CA ARG A 110 -9.82 46.39 2.27
C ARG A 110 -9.39 45.87 0.90
N LEU A 111 -8.10 45.54 0.75
CA LEU A 111 -7.57 44.97 -0.48
C LEU A 111 -8.14 43.57 -0.74
N SER A 112 -8.27 42.75 0.30
CA SER A 112 -8.87 41.42 0.25
C SER A 112 -10.34 41.48 -0.15
N GLU A 113 -11.13 42.39 0.44
CA GLU A 113 -12.54 42.58 0.08
C GLU A 113 -12.71 43.00 -1.39
N LYS A 114 -11.83 43.87 -1.88
CA LYS A 114 -11.81 44.25 -3.30
C LYS A 114 -11.41 43.07 -4.18
N ALA A 115 -10.36 42.34 -3.80
CA ALA A 115 -9.87 41.16 -4.50
C ALA A 115 -10.96 40.09 -4.61
N LYS A 116 -11.71 39.86 -3.54
CA LYS A 116 -12.85 38.95 -3.48
C LYS A 116 -13.91 39.32 -4.52
N LYS A 117 -14.33 40.59 -4.57
CA LYS A 117 -15.31 41.04 -5.58
C LYS A 117 -14.80 40.84 -7.00
N ASP A 118 -13.55 41.19 -7.26
CA ASP A 118 -12.93 41.02 -8.58
C ASP A 118 -12.79 39.53 -8.93
N PHE A 119 -12.44 38.69 -7.96
CA PHE A 119 -12.36 37.23 -8.08
C PHE A 119 -13.74 36.65 -8.41
N ASP A 120 -14.78 36.99 -7.66
CA ASP A 120 -16.16 36.50 -7.87
C ASP A 120 -16.66 36.84 -9.29
N VAL A 121 -16.38 38.06 -9.77
CA VAL A 121 -16.73 38.48 -11.14
C VAL A 121 -15.96 37.68 -12.19
N LYS A 122 -14.65 37.46 -12.00
CA LYS A 122 -13.83 36.69 -12.94
C LYS A 122 -14.19 35.21 -12.91
N ASP A 123 -14.42 34.64 -11.73
CA ASP A 123 -14.82 33.26 -11.51
C ASP A 123 -16.18 32.98 -12.17
N THR A 124 -17.15 33.88 -11.99
CA THR A 124 -18.46 33.79 -12.67
C THR A 124 -18.31 33.82 -14.18
N LYS A 125 -17.52 34.77 -14.72
CA LYS A 125 -17.26 34.84 -16.17
C LYS A 125 -16.56 33.60 -16.70
N GLN A 126 -15.61 33.05 -15.94
CA GLN A 126 -14.91 31.83 -16.33
C GLN A 126 -15.83 30.61 -16.25
N LYS A 127 -16.69 30.52 -15.23
CA LYS A 127 -17.73 29.49 -15.12
C LYS A 127 -18.68 29.53 -16.31
N ASP A 128 -19.15 30.72 -16.69
CA ASP A 128 -20.01 30.90 -17.87
C ASP A 128 -19.27 30.56 -19.16
N HIS A 129 -18.01 30.96 -19.29
CA HIS A 129 -17.19 30.60 -20.44
C HIS A 129 -17.01 29.09 -20.56
N ASN A 130 -16.65 28.42 -19.45
CA ASN A 130 -16.49 26.97 -19.39
C ASN A 130 -17.81 26.28 -19.68
N TRP A 131 -18.91 26.77 -19.11
CA TRP A 131 -20.26 26.27 -19.36
C TRP A 131 -20.62 26.30 -20.84
N LEU A 132 -20.33 27.39 -21.55
CA LEU A 132 -20.71 27.52 -22.97
C LEU A 132 -19.77 26.74 -23.89
N ASN A 133 -18.46 26.70 -23.60
CA ASN A 133 -17.45 26.31 -24.59
C ASN A 133 -16.64 25.06 -24.23
N THR A 134 -16.62 24.66 -22.95
CA THR A 134 -15.69 23.63 -22.47
C THR A 134 -16.42 22.39 -21.96
N LEU A 135 -17.51 22.57 -21.20
CA LEU A 135 -18.23 21.46 -20.59
C LEU A 135 -19.04 20.68 -21.63
N SER A 136 -18.92 19.36 -21.57
CA SER A 136 -19.80 18.42 -22.26
C SER A 136 -21.23 18.47 -21.70
N GLU A 137 -22.20 17.93 -22.45
CA GLU A 137 -23.59 17.85 -21.99
C GLU A 137 -23.75 17.11 -20.65
N ASP A 138 -23.01 16.01 -20.47
CA ASP A 138 -23.04 15.23 -19.23
C ASP A 138 -22.44 16.00 -18.04
N GLU A 139 -21.34 16.75 -18.26
CA GLU A 139 -20.74 17.58 -17.21
C GLU A 139 -21.64 18.76 -16.81
N LYS A 140 -22.31 19.40 -17.79
CA LYS A 140 -23.30 20.45 -17.52
C LYS A 140 -24.46 19.90 -16.67
N ALA A 141 -24.97 18.73 -17.05
CA ALA A 141 -26.04 18.04 -16.35
C ALA A 141 -25.68 17.72 -14.89
N GLN A 142 -24.41 17.37 -14.61
CA GLN A 142 -23.96 17.10 -13.24
C GLN A 142 -23.71 18.38 -12.44
N LYS A 143 -23.16 19.42 -13.08
CA LYS A 143 -22.70 20.64 -12.40
C LYS A 143 -23.83 21.60 -12.02
N ASP A 144 -24.71 21.90 -12.98
CA ASP A 144 -25.90 22.73 -12.75
C ASP A 144 -27.09 22.14 -13.53
N PRO A 145 -27.73 21.10 -12.97
CA PRO A 145 -28.83 20.39 -13.60
C PRO A 145 -30.01 21.30 -13.98
N GLU A 146 -30.29 22.33 -13.17
CA GLU A 146 -31.39 23.26 -13.40
C GLU A 146 -31.12 24.13 -14.64
N ARG A 147 -29.95 24.76 -14.70
CA ARG A 147 -29.54 25.56 -15.85
C ARG A 147 -29.47 24.69 -17.12
N TYR A 148 -28.91 23.50 -17.01
CA TYR A 148 -28.83 22.56 -18.13
C TYR A 148 -30.21 22.20 -18.68
N LEU A 149 -31.16 21.84 -17.83
CA LEU A 149 -32.53 21.50 -18.25
C LEU A 149 -33.25 22.70 -18.88
N LYS A 150 -33.07 23.92 -18.34
CA LYS A 150 -33.62 25.15 -18.93
C LYS A 150 -33.09 25.43 -20.33
N GLU A 151 -31.78 25.23 -20.54
CA GLU A 151 -31.14 25.44 -21.85
C GLU A 151 -31.56 24.36 -22.86
N LYS A 152 -31.67 23.10 -22.40
CA LYS A 152 -32.00 21.94 -23.24
C LYS A 152 -33.48 21.91 -23.64
N PHE A 153 -34.39 22.25 -22.73
CA PHE A 153 -35.84 22.20 -22.95
C PHE A 153 -36.45 23.60 -22.93
N LYS A 154 -36.33 24.33 -24.04
CA LYS A 154 -36.90 25.67 -24.18
C LYS A 154 -38.43 25.66 -24.02
N GLN A 155 -38.94 26.61 -23.24
CA GLN A 155 -40.36 26.72 -22.97
C GLN A 155 -41.15 26.98 -24.27
N GLY A 156 -42.15 26.13 -24.54
CA GLY A 156 -43.02 26.23 -25.72
C GLY A 156 -42.60 25.39 -26.92
N GLU A 157 -41.37 24.88 -26.95
CA GLU A 157 -40.95 23.90 -27.96
C GLU A 157 -41.33 22.49 -27.49
N LYS A 158 -41.86 21.65 -28.39
CA LYS A 158 -42.11 20.23 -28.13
C LYS A 158 -40.91 19.43 -28.64
N SER A 159 -40.14 18.87 -27.72
CA SER A 159 -38.99 18.02 -27.99
C SER A 159 -39.26 16.57 -27.57
N LYS A 160 -38.76 15.62 -28.38
CA LYS A 160 -38.72 14.18 -28.02
C LYS A 160 -37.38 13.79 -27.41
N GLU A 161 -36.50 14.77 -27.16
CA GLU A 161 -35.22 14.51 -26.51
C GLU A 161 -35.44 14.14 -25.04
N ILE A 162 -34.49 13.36 -24.52
CA ILE A 162 -34.45 12.92 -23.14
C ILE A 162 -33.04 13.13 -22.60
N VAL A 163 -32.95 13.47 -21.33
CA VAL A 163 -31.70 13.61 -20.60
C VAL A 163 -31.65 12.55 -19.51
N GLN A 164 -30.45 12.00 -19.26
CA GLN A 164 -30.23 11.01 -18.21
C GLN A 164 -29.30 11.59 -17.15
N PHE A 165 -29.68 11.50 -15.88
CA PHE A 165 -28.88 11.93 -14.73
C PHE A 165 -28.57 10.74 -13.84
N ARG A 166 -27.31 10.61 -13.43
CA ARG A 166 -26.88 9.64 -12.43
C ARG A 166 -26.75 10.35 -11.10
N ALA A 167 -27.46 9.87 -10.07
CA ALA A 167 -27.38 10.44 -8.74
C ALA A 167 -27.77 9.43 -7.66
N TYR A 168 -27.16 9.57 -6.48
CA TYR A 168 -27.56 8.82 -5.28
C TYR A 168 -28.97 9.18 -4.79
N SER A 169 -29.40 10.41 -5.07
CA SER A 169 -30.75 10.90 -4.77
C SER A 169 -31.26 11.72 -5.94
N THR A 170 -32.50 11.44 -6.34
CA THR A 170 -33.17 12.06 -7.48
C THR A 170 -34.29 13.01 -7.06
N LYS A 171 -34.52 13.17 -5.75
CA LYS A 171 -35.62 13.97 -5.21
C LYS A 171 -35.53 15.43 -5.66
N TRP A 172 -34.35 16.04 -5.53
CA TRP A 172 -34.12 17.43 -5.94
C TRP A 172 -34.30 17.61 -7.45
N LEU A 173 -33.95 16.60 -8.26
CA LEU A 173 -34.14 16.64 -9.71
C LEU A 173 -35.62 16.52 -10.11
N HIS A 174 -36.41 15.74 -9.38
CA HIS A 174 -37.86 15.71 -9.56
C HIS A 174 -38.51 17.07 -9.26
N GLU A 175 -38.03 17.80 -8.25
CA GLU A 175 -38.50 19.15 -7.93
C GLU A 175 -38.19 20.13 -9.07
N ILE A 176 -36.94 20.15 -9.55
CA ILE A 176 -36.53 20.97 -10.71
C ILE A 176 -37.35 20.62 -11.96
N ALA A 177 -37.47 19.33 -12.28
CA ALA A 177 -38.22 18.90 -13.46
C ALA A 177 -39.69 19.33 -13.37
N LYS A 178 -40.30 19.22 -12.19
CA LYS A 178 -41.68 19.68 -11.94
C LYS A 178 -41.83 21.19 -12.14
N GLU A 179 -40.89 21.99 -11.63
CA GLU A 179 -40.90 23.45 -11.80
C GLU A 179 -40.76 23.87 -13.27
N LEU A 180 -40.00 23.10 -14.05
CA LEU A 180 -39.84 23.31 -15.49
C LEU A 180 -40.95 22.67 -16.35
N GLY A 181 -41.92 21.99 -15.74
CA GLY A 181 -43.00 21.30 -16.46
C GLY A 181 -42.53 20.09 -17.28
N LEU A 182 -41.44 19.45 -16.85
CA LEU A 182 -40.86 18.25 -17.47
C LEU A 182 -41.33 16.99 -16.73
N GLU A 183 -41.45 15.87 -17.45
CA GLU A 183 -41.62 14.56 -16.84
C GLU A 183 -40.26 14.04 -16.40
N CYS A 184 -40.14 13.71 -15.12
CA CYS A 184 -38.97 13.05 -14.55
C CYS A 184 -39.40 11.71 -13.96
N ARG A 185 -38.65 10.67 -14.30
CA ARG A 185 -38.86 9.33 -13.78
C ARG A 185 -37.52 8.69 -13.48
N THR A 186 -37.52 7.77 -12.53
CA THR A 186 -36.28 7.19 -12.02
C THR A 186 -36.34 5.68 -12.09
N THR A 187 -35.25 5.07 -12.53
CA THR A 187 -35.03 3.63 -12.41
C THR A 187 -33.67 3.39 -11.76
N ARG A 188 -33.35 2.13 -11.44
CA ARG A 188 -32.01 1.76 -10.98
C ARG A 188 -31.09 1.68 -12.18
N GLU A 189 -29.86 2.21 -12.05
CA GLU A 189 -28.89 2.06 -13.12
C GLU A 189 -28.58 0.57 -13.31
N PRO A 190 -28.50 0.07 -14.56
CA PRO A 190 -27.97 -1.24 -14.88
C PRO A 190 -26.47 -1.33 -14.50
N SER A 191 -26.14 -1.41 -13.21
CA SER A 191 -24.75 -1.50 -12.76
C SER A 191 -24.22 -2.92 -12.95
N ARG A 192 -23.01 -3.03 -13.52
CA ARG A 192 -22.23 -4.29 -13.52
C ARG A 192 -21.60 -4.57 -12.16
N SER A 193 -21.52 -3.58 -11.28
CA SER A 193 -20.91 -3.73 -9.96
C SER A 193 -21.98 -4.04 -8.93
N MET A 194 -21.83 -5.18 -8.25
CA MET A 194 -22.66 -5.55 -7.09
C MET A 194 -22.47 -4.60 -5.89
N TRP A 195 -21.40 -3.80 -5.90
CA TRP A 195 -20.93 -3.00 -4.77
C TRP A 195 -21.08 -1.49 -4.96
N SER A 196 -21.56 -1.02 -6.11
CA SER A 196 -21.86 0.42 -6.25
C SER A 196 -23.06 0.75 -5.37
N ALA A 197 -22.86 1.67 -4.42
CA ALA A 197 -23.96 2.33 -3.71
C ALA A 197 -25.02 2.74 -4.73
N VAL A 198 -26.29 2.46 -4.44
CA VAL A 198 -27.38 2.44 -5.43
C VAL A 198 -27.44 3.74 -6.22
N ASP A 199 -26.91 3.72 -7.45
CA ASP A 199 -27.02 4.81 -8.39
C ASP A 199 -28.41 4.74 -9.03
N TYR A 200 -29.21 5.77 -8.81
CA TYR A 200 -30.47 5.95 -9.51
C TYR A 200 -30.18 6.68 -10.83
N LEU A 201 -30.84 6.21 -11.88
CA LEU A 201 -30.85 6.86 -13.19
C LEU A 201 -32.17 7.60 -13.34
N ALA A 202 -32.12 8.93 -13.34
CA ALA A 202 -33.27 9.77 -13.62
C ALA A 202 -33.33 10.11 -15.12
N ILE A 203 -34.48 9.84 -15.74
CA ILE A 203 -34.78 10.15 -17.12
C ILE A 203 -35.73 11.34 -17.13
N VAL A 204 -35.30 12.44 -17.74
CA VAL A 204 -36.04 13.71 -17.80
C VAL A 204 -36.34 14.07 -19.25
N GLY A 205 -37.57 14.46 -19.55
CA GLY A 205 -37.99 14.90 -20.88
C GLY A 205 -39.35 15.60 -20.88
N GLN A 206 -39.72 16.24 -21.98
CA GLN A 206 -41.02 16.93 -22.10
C GLN A 206 -42.18 15.96 -22.37
N ASP A 207 -41.92 14.88 -23.12
CA ASP A 207 -42.93 13.91 -23.51
C ASP A 207 -42.93 12.70 -22.57
N LYS A 208 -44.02 12.56 -21.82
CA LYS A 208 -44.22 11.47 -20.86
C LYS A 208 -44.13 10.09 -21.50
N GLU A 209 -44.65 9.89 -22.71
CA GLU A 209 -44.62 8.59 -23.38
C GLU A 209 -43.19 8.21 -23.78
N VAL A 210 -42.40 9.20 -24.21
CA VAL A 210 -40.99 8.98 -24.56
C VAL A 210 -40.16 8.62 -23.33
N VAL A 211 -40.35 9.34 -22.21
CA VAL A 211 -39.68 9.05 -20.94
C VAL A 211 -40.03 7.64 -20.42
N GLU A 212 -41.32 7.29 -20.43
CA GLU A 212 -41.78 5.98 -19.96
C GLU A 212 -41.23 4.83 -20.83
N LYS A 213 -41.26 5.00 -22.16
CA LYS A 213 -40.70 4.03 -23.10
C LYS A 213 -39.19 3.84 -22.87
N LYS A 214 -38.46 4.92 -22.56
CA LYS A 214 -37.02 4.82 -22.26
C LYS A 214 -36.77 4.05 -20.97
N ILE A 215 -37.55 4.28 -19.93
CA ILE A 215 -37.42 3.53 -18.67
C ILE A 215 -37.70 2.05 -18.87
N GLN A 216 -38.79 1.71 -19.57
CA GLN A 216 -39.07 0.31 -19.89
C GLN A 216 -37.94 -0.35 -20.70
N SER A 217 -37.25 0.42 -21.55
CA SER A 217 -36.06 -0.06 -22.27
C SER A 217 -34.89 -0.34 -21.33
N ILE A 218 -34.63 0.55 -20.36
CA ILE A 218 -33.54 0.41 -19.38
C ILE A 218 -33.83 -0.75 -18.42
N ASP A 219 -35.07 -0.92 -17.99
CA ASP A 219 -35.47 -2.01 -17.09
C ASP A 219 -35.30 -3.37 -17.76
N LYS A 220 -35.70 -3.49 -19.04
CA LYS A 220 -35.49 -4.72 -19.83
C LYS A 220 -34.00 -5.05 -20.01
N GLU A 221 -33.17 -4.03 -20.22
CA GLU A 221 -31.72 -4.21 -20.31
C GLU A 221 -31.09 -4.58 -18.97
N SER A 222 -31.55 -3.98 -17.87
CA SER A 222 -31.12 -4.33 -16.50
C SER A 222 -31.43 -5.80 -16.18
N GLU A 223 -32.63 -6.26 -16.51
CA GLU A 223 -33.02 -7.66 -16.33
C GLU A 223 -32.20 -8.62 -17.20
N ARG A 224 -31.86 -8.22 -18.44
CA ARG A 224 -30.97 -8.99 -19.31
C ARG A 224 -29.58 -9.12 -18.67
N MET A 225 -28.98 -8.02 -18.22
CA MET A 225 -27.66 -8.02 -17.60
C MET A 225 -27.64 -8.79 -16.27
N ARG A 226 -28.70 -8.72 -15.46
CA ARG A 226 -28.82 -9.50 -14.23
C ARG A 226 -28.79 -11.00 -14.49
N ARG A 227 -29.52 -11.45 -15.52
CA ARG A 227 -29.55 -12.87 -15.92
C ARG A 227 -28.19 -13.34 -16.44
N GLU A 228 -27.54 -12.54 -17.29
CA GLU A 228 -26.20 -12.84 -17.81
C GLU A 228 -25.16 -12.92 -16.67
N ALA A 229 -25.24 -12.03 -15.68
CA ALA A 229 -24.34 -12.02 -14.52
C ALA A 229 -24.56 -13.24 -13.60
N GLU A 230 -25.81 -13.66 -13.42
CA GLU A 230 -26.15 -14.86 -12.65
C GLU A 230 -25.65 -16.13 -13.34
N GLU A 231 -25.87 -16.27 -14.65
CA GLU A 231 -25.35 -17.40 -15.44
C GLU A 231 -23.81 -17.46 -15.41
N GLU A 232 -23.12 -16.31 -15.47
CA GLU A 232 -21.66 -16.26 -15.37
C GLU A 232 -21.16 -16.65 -13.98
N ARG A 233 -21.85 -16.22 -12.90
CA ARG A 233 -21.54 -16.63 -11.53
C ARG A 233 -21.65 -18.15 -11.37
N GLU A 234 -22.74 -18.75 -11.87
CA GLU A 234 -22.94 -20.20 -11.85
C GLU A 234 -21.84 -20.96 -12.61
N ARG A 235 -21.41 -20.44 -13.78
CA ARG A 235 -20.28 -21.00 -14.54
C ARG A 235 -18.98 -20.94 -13.75
N GLN A 236 -18.69 -19.80 -13.12
CA GLN A 236 -17.48 -19.63 -12.30
C GLN A 236 -17.47 -20.55 -11.08
N GLU A 237 -18.61 -20.69 -10.38
CA GLU A 237 -18.74 -21.63 -9.27
C GLU A 237 -18.52 -23.07 -9.70
N LYS A 238 -19.05 -23.47 -10.87
CA LYS A 238 -18.83 -24.81 -11.42
C LYS A 238 -17.35 -25.06 -11.72
N ILE A 239 -16.67 -24.10 -12.36
CA ILE A 239 -15.23 -24.18 -12.65
C ILE A 239 -14.42 -24.25 -11.34
N ALA A 240 -14.79 -23.48 -10.33
CA ALA A 240 -14.11 -23.49 -9.03
C ALA A 240 -14.22 -24.86 -8.35
N LYS A 241 -15.42 -25.46 -8.33
CA LYS A 241 -15.66 -26.81 -7.80
C LYS A 241 -14.88 -27.88 -8.56
N ASP A 242 -14.85 -27.81 -9.89
CA ASP A 242 -14.09 -28.76 -10.71
C ASP A 242 -12.57 -28.63 -10.45
N ASN A 243 -12.05 -27.41 -10.30
CA ASN A 243 -10.65 -27.15 -9.96
C ASN A 243 -10.28 -27.68 -8.55
N GLU A 244 -11.17 -27.53 -7.58
CA GLU A 244 -10.98 -28.05 -6.22
C GLU A 244 -10.90 -29.58 -6.23
N ARG A 245 -11.83 -30.25 -6.92
CA ARG A 245 -11.81 -31.71 -7.09
C ARG A 245 -10.52 -32.19 -7.77
N GLN A 246 -10.04 -31.48 -8.80
CA GLN A 246 -8.77 -31.81 -9.45
C GLN A 246 -7.57 -31.65 -8.53
N LYS A 247 -7.54 -30.62 -7.68
CA LYS A 247 -6.47 -30.42 -6.68
C LYS A 247 -6.46 -31.54 -5.65
N GLU A 248 -7.62 -31.99 -5.19
CA GLU A 248 -7.73 -33.10 -4.25
C GLU A 248 -7.23 -34.42 -4.86
N GLN A 249 -7.64 -34.74 -6.10
CA GLN A 249 -7.14 -35.92 -6.81
C GLN A 249 -5.62 -35.86 -7.04
N ALA A 250 -5.08 -34.69 -7.41
CA ALA A 250 -3.64 -34.50 -7.55
C ALA A 250 -2.90 -34.65 -6.21
N ARG A 251 -3.51 -34.22 -5.11
CA ARG A 251 -2.99 -34.39 -3.74
C ARG A 251 -2.87 -35.86 -3.36
N GLU A 252 -3.92 -36.65 -3.59
CA GLU A 252 -3.94 -38.09 -3.31
C GLU A 252 -2.91 -38.86 -4.15
N ALA A 253 -2.81 -38.50 -5.44
CA ALA A 253 -1.81 -39.08 -6.34
C ALA A 253 -0.37 -38.77 -5.89
N ALA A 254 -0.09 -37.52 -5.49
CA ALA A 254 1.22 -37.11 -4.99
C ALA A 254 1.60 -37.85 -3.69
N LEU A 255 0.67 -37.97 -2.75
CA LEU A 255 0.86 -38.72 -1.51
C LEU A 255 1.19 -40.21 -1.76
N THR A 256 0.61 -40.80 -2.82
CA THR A 256 0.86 -42.19 -3.19
C THR A 256 2.27 -42.38 -3.76
N LYS A 257 2.78 -41.42 -4.53
CA LYS A 257 4.13 -41.47 -5.14
C LYS A 257 5.28 -41.27 -4.15
N CYS A 258 5.06 -40.57 -3.04
CA CYS A 258 6.14 -40.21 -2.10
C CYS A 258 6.47 -41.28 -1.05
N LYS A 259 5.78 -42.43 -1.04
CA LYS A 259 5.93 -43.46 0.00
C LYS A 259 7.31 -44.12 0.06
N ASP A 260 8.16 -43.96 -0.96
CA ASP A 260 9.42 -44.70 -1.08
C ASP A 260 10.69 -43.93 -0.67
N TRP A 261 10.60 -42.62 -0.45
CA TRP A 261 11.74 -41.78 -0.07
C TRP A 261 11.50 -41.21 1.33
N ASP A 262 12.21 -41.76 2.31
CA ASP A 262 12.28 -41.21 3.66
C ASP A 262 13.67 -40.62 3.87
N VAL A 263 13.76 -39.28 3.84
CA VAL A 263 15.03 -38.58 4.03
C VAL A 263 15.30 -38.18 5.48
N THR A 264 14.38 -38.49 6.40
CA THR A 264 14.57 -38.21 7.83
C THR A 264 15.59 -39.17 8.43
N GLY A 265 16.48 -38.70 9.28
CA GLY A 265 17.54 -39.52 9.88
C GLY A 265 18.84 -38.78 10.08
N ILE A 266 19.85 -39.50 10.53
CA ILE A 266 21.21 -38.98 10.76
C ILE A 266 22.04 -39.26 9.51
N TRP A 267 22.76 -38.24 9.07
CA TRP A 267 23.56 -38.19 7.87
C TRP A 267 25.00 -37.90 8.24
N LYS A 268 25.91 -38.72 7.70
CA LYS A 268 27.34 -38.43 7.70
C LYS A 268 27.66 -37.55 6.50
N ILE A 269 28.29 -36.41 6.75
CA ILE A 269 28.55 -35.38 5.75
C ILE A 269 30.03 -35.36 5.40
N ASP A 270 30.32 -35.18 4.11
CA ASP A 270 31.66 -34.94 3.58
C ASP A 270 31.67 -33.57 2.89
N CYS A 271 32.51 -32.66 3.37
CA CYS A 271 32.72 -31.34 2.80
C CYS A 271 34.22 -31.09 2.61
N PRO A 272 34.80 -31.47 1.45
CA PRO A 272 36.24 -31.43 1.24
C PRO A 272 36.89 -30.07 1.49
N SER A 273 36.17 -28.96 1.21
CA SER A 273 36.67 -27.61 1.45
C SER A 273 36.87 -27.31 2.94
N ILE A 274 35.94 -27.76 3.79
CA ILE A 274 36.02 -27.58 5.25
C ILE A 274 37.08 -28.51 5.81
N THR A 275 37.00 -29.82 5.50
CA THR A 275 37.95 -30.82 6.01
C THR A 275 39.39 -30.49 5.64
N LYS A 276 39.65 -29.98 4.43
CA LYS A 276 41.00 -29.60 4.00
C LYS A 276 41.55 -28.36 4.71
N THR A 277 40.67 -27.40 5.03
CA THR A 277 41.10 -26.09 5.54
C THR A 277 41.13 -26.06 7.07
N TYR A 278 40.22 -26.78 7.70
CA TYR A 278 39.97 -26.73 9.14
C TYR A 278 40.01 -28.09 9.83
N GLY A 279 40.02 -29.21 9.09
CA GLY A 279 40.00 -30.54 9.67
C GLY A 279 41.26 -30.78 10.51
N MET A 280 41.09 -30.83 11.83
CA MET A 280 42.16 -31.23 12.74
C MET A 280 42.11 -32.75 12.99
N GLU A 281 43.28 -33.35 13.19
CA GLU A 281 43.38 -34.78 13.51
C GLU A 281 42.68 -35.04 14.86
N GLY A 282 41.51 -35.67 14.82
CA GLY A 282 40.67 -35.95 15.99
C GLY A 282 39.41 -35.09 16.14
N SER A 283 39.02 -34.30 15.12
CA SER A 283 37.73 -33.59 15.13
C SER A 283 36.53 -34.53 14.94
N ASP A 284 35.37 -34.07 15.41
CA ASP A 284 34.10 -34.77 15.24
C ASP A 284 33.74 -34.90 13.74
N GLU A 285 33.12 -36.02 13.36
CA GLU A 285 32.67 -36.21 11.98
C GLU A 285 31.56 -35.21 11.64
N LEU A 286 31.67 -34.56 10.46
CA LEU A 286 30.64 -33.65 9.99
C LEU A 286 29.30 -34.40 9.88
N SER A 287 28.25 -33.83 10.43
CA SER A 287 26.96 -34.51 10.57
C SER A 287 25.79 -33.60 10.28
N MET A 288 24.69 -34.22 9.86
CA MET A 288 23.40 -33.56 9.68
C MET A 288 22.26 -34.50 10.08
N GLN A 289 21.27 -34.01 10.82
CA GLN A 289 20.08 -34.76 11.19
C GLN A 289 18.85 -34.11 10.56
N ILE A 290 18.19 -34.81 9.65
CA ILE A 290 16.98 -34.34 8.95
C ILE A 290 15.74 -34.92 9.62
N PHE A 291 14.70 -34.10 9.78
CA PHE A 291 13.45 -34.52 10.39
C PHE A 291 12.26 -33.72 9.86
N VAL A 292 11.06 -34.28 10.02
CA VAL A 292 9.80 -33.66 9.58
C VAL A 292 8.90 -33.50 10.79
N GLU A 293 8.48 -32.26 11.05
CA GLU A 293 7.59 -31.91 12.16
C GLU A 293 6.24 -31.43 11.62
N THR A 294 5.15 -31.86 12.25
CA THR A 294 3.80 -31.40 11.90
C THR A 294 3.41 -30.23 12.79
N THR A 295 3.37 -29.03 12.22
CA THR A 295 2.94 -27.81 12.91
C THR A 295 1.45 -27.53 12.67
N SER A 296 0.89 -26.55 13.37
CA SER A 296 -0.48 -26.05 13.10
C SER A 296 -0.67 -25.53 11.67
N LYS A 297 0.43 -25.16 10.98
CA LYS A 297 0.44 -24.68 9.59
C LYS A 297 0.79 -25.77 8.57
N GLY A 298 0.92 -27.03 9.00
CA GLY A 298 1.28 -28.17 8.18
C GLY A 298 2.67 -28.74 8.46
N ALA A 299 3.05 -29.76 7.70
CA ALA A 299 4.36 -30.41 7.82
C ALA A 299 5.48 -29.49 7.31
N GLN A 300 6.58 -29.45 8.07
CA GLN A 300 7.80 -28.72 7.74
C GLN A 300 8.99 -29.67 7.88
N MET A 301 10.00 -29.51 7.03
CA MET A 301 11.24 -30.30 7.09
C MET A 301 12.39 -29.42 7.50
N PHE A 302 13.20 -29.96 8.40
CA PHE A 302 14.31 -29.28 9.03
C PHE A 302 15.53 -30.16 9.04
N ALA A 303 16.70 -29.54 9.19
CA ALA A 303 17.90 -30.27 9.52
C ALA A 303 18.70 -29.55 10.61
N LYS A 304 19.25 -30.27 11.57
CA LYS A 304 20.32 -29.77 12.43
C LYS A 304 21.64 -30.22 11.83
N PHE A 305 22.65 -29.37 11.75
CA PHE A 305 23.94 -29.75 11.20
C PHE A 305 25.10 -29.25 12.05
N ASN A 306 26.20 -29.98 12.00
CA ASN A 306 27.48 -29.62 12.59
C ASN A 306 28.57 -29.92 11.55
N PHE A 307 29.12 -28.88 10.93
CA PHE A 307 30.23 -28.96 9.98
C PHE A 307 31.53 -28.48 10.62
N GLU A 308 31.73 -28.83 11.89
CA GLU A 308 32.90 -28.52 12.71
C GLU A 308 33.04 -27.03 13.02
N ILE A 309 33.31 -26.18 12.04
CA ILE A 309 33.49 -24.73 12.20
C ILE A 309 32.18 -23.93 12.21
N ILE A 310 31.11 -24.53 11.68
CA ILE A 310 29.76 -23.96 11.67
C ILE A 310 28.77 -25.03 12.10
N GLU A 311 27.89 -24.66 13.03
CA GLU A 311 26.77 -25.49 13.45
C GLU A 311 25.47 -24.70 13.37
N GLY A 312 24.35 -25.36 13.09
CA GLY A 312 23.11 -24.63 12.90
C GLY A 312 21.91 -25.47 12.56
N VAL A 313 20.87 -24.77 12.11
CA VAL A 313 19.61 -25.35 11.65
C VAL A 313 19.28 -24.90 10.24
N MET A 314 18.80 -25.85 9.43
CA MET A 314 18.30 -25.67 8.08
C MET A 314 16.77 -25.82 8.08
N ARG A 315 16.09 -25.02 7.26
CA ARG A 315 14.67 -25.11 6.96
C ARG A 315 14.48 -25.28 5.47
N VAL A 316 13.78 -26.35 5.11
CA VAL A 316 13.45 -26.62 3.71
C VAL A 316 12.25 -25.78 3.30
N GLU A 317 12.39 -25.07 2.19
CA GLU A 317 11.29 -24.34 1.58
C GLU A 317 10.44 -25.26 0.68
N ARG A 318 9.15 -24.94 0.61
CA ARG A 318 8.23 -25.56 -0.31
C ARG A 318 8.76 -25.41 -1.73
N GLN A 319 8.93 -26.52 -2.45
CA GLN A 319 9.06 -26.46 -3.90
C GLN A 319 7.83 -25.72 -4.43
N SER A 320 8.02 -24.53 -4.99
CA SER A 320 7.00 -23.96 -5.84
C SER A 320 6.76 -25.02 -6.91
N VAL A 321 5.60 -25.69 -6.87
CA VAL A 321 5.15 -26.50 -7.99
C VAL A 321 5.24 -25.53 -9.15
N GLU A 322 6.25 -25.70 -10.01
CA GLU A 322 6.38 -24.90 -11.21
C GLU A 322 4.99 -24.98 -11.83
N LYS A 323 4.26 -23.86 -11.81
CA LYS A 323 2.98 -23.83 -12.52
C LYS A 323 3.33 -24.35 -13.89
N PRO A 324 2.76 -25.48 -14.36
CA PRO A 324 3.15 -26.04 -15.63
C PRO A 324 3.08 -24.89 -16.61
N ILE A 325 4.22 -24.57 -17.19
CA ILE A 325 4.32 -23.55 -18.23
C ILE A 325 3.46 -24.12 -19.34
N PHE A 326 2.17 -23.77 -19.33
CA PHE A 326 1.28 -24.03 -20.44
C PHE A 326 2.00 -23.39 -21.61
N LYS A 327 2.55 -24.24 -22.48
CA LYS A 327 3.23 -23.83 -23.70
C LYS A 327 2.20 -22.98 -24.44
N ALA A 328 2.41 -21.67 -24.43
CA ALA A 328 1.73 -20.72 -25.27
C ALA A 328 2.15 -21.04 -26.71
N LYS A 329 1.46 -21.99 -27.32
CA LYS A 329 1.41 -22.14 -28.77
C LYS A 329 -0.04 -21.89 -29.19
N ASP A 330 -0.14 -20.95 -30.12
CA ASP A 330 -1.31 -20.59 -30.92
C ASP A 330 -2.36 -19.70 -30.26
N ALA A 331 -1.96 -18.45 -29.98
CA ALA A 331 -2.89 -17.31 -29.97
C ALA A 331 -2.17 -16.00 -30.36
N ALA A 332 -1.52 -15.98 -31.53
CA ALA A 332 -1.16 -14.74 -32.21
C ALA A 332 -2.29 -14.37 -33.19
N LYS A 333 -3.32 -13.67 -32.70
CA LYS A 333 -4.14 -12.66 -33.42
C LYS A 333 -5.38 -12.29 -32.59
N SER A 334 -5.22 -11.31 -31.69
CA SER A 334 -6.09 -10.14 -31.62
C SER A 334 -5.55 -9.22 -30.53
N ALA A 335 -5.30 -7.98 -30.91
CA ALA A 335 -4.80 -6.92 -30.05
C ALA A 335 -5.97 -6.09 -29.51
N SER A 336 -5.70 -5.44 -28.37
CA SER A 336 -6.55 -4.51 -27.61
C SER A 336 -7.59 -5.21 -26.72
N THR A 337 -7.78 -4.89 -25.45
CA THR A 337 -7.59 -3.62 -24.72
C THR A 337 -7.45 -3.93 -23.21
N SER A 338 -6.70 -3.09 -22.48
CA SER A 338 -6.79 -2.83 -21.03
C SER A 338 -6.77 -4.01 -20.03
N GLY A 339 -5.59 -4.31 -19.48
CA GLY A 339 -5.44 -5.11 -18.25
C GLY A 339 -5.21 -4.21 -17.03
N THR A 340 -6.28 -3.88 -16.31
CA THR A 340 -6.23 -3.14 -15.04
C THR A 340 -5.61 -4.03 -13.96
N LYS A 341 -4.53 -3.53 -13.36
CA LYS A 341 -3.81 -4.12 -12.23
C LYS A 341 -4.77 -4.21 -11.03
N ARG A 342 -5.26 -5.41 -10.70
CA ARG A 342 -6.06 -5.66 -9.49
C ARG A 342 -5.21 -5.35 -8.25
N ARG A 343 -5.46 -4.19 -7.66
CA ARG A 343 -5.00 -3.81 -6.33
C ARG A 343 -5.81 -4.64 -5.34
N ARG A 344 -5.12 -5.35 -4.46
CA ARG A 344 -5.71 -6.11 -3.35
C ARG A 344 -6.31 -5.07 -2.40
N GLU A 345 -7.63 -4.92 -2.42
CA GLU A 345 -8.33 -4.05 -1.48
C GLU A 345 -8.26 -4.68 -0.10
N HIS A 346 -7.75 -3.87 0.82
CA HIS A 346 -7.61 -4.16 2.23
C HIS A 346 -8.98 -3.86 2.85
N ASP A 347 -9.62 -4.89 3.41
CA ASP A 347 -10.83 -4.72 4.23
C ASP A 347 -10.54 -3.72 5.34
N LEU A 348 -11.27 -2.60 5.34
CA LEU A 348 -11.31 -1.61 6.41
C LEU A 348 -12.77 -1.23 6.65
N ASP A 349 -13.51 -2.14 7.26
CA ASP A 349 -14.78 -1.86 7.93
C ASP A 349 -14.67 -2.38 9.37
N ASP A 350 -14.10 -1.57 10.26
CA ASP A 350 -14.63 -1.29 11.61
C ASP A 350 -13.62 -0.45 12.40
N GLN A 351 -13.82 0.87 12.46
CA GLN A 351 -13.46 1.71 13.62
C GLN A 351 -13.88 3.17 13.37
N ARG A 352 -15.13 3.45 13.71
CA ARG A 352 -15.49 4.79 14.21
C ARG A 352 -15.26 4.80 15.72
N ASP A 353 -14.77 5.95 16.18
CA ASP A 353 -14.70 6.40 17.58
C ASP A 353 -13.39 6.10 18.35
N ARG A 354 -12.32 6.84 18.03
CA ARG A 354 -11.47 7.52 19.04
C ARG A 354 -10.46 8.46 18.37
N TYR A 355 -10.83 9.75 18.31
CA TYR A 355 -9.85 10.83 18.23
C TYR A 355 -9.22 11.00 19.62
N ASP A 356 -7.95 10.64 19.79
CA ASP A 356 -7.07 11.33 20.73
C ASP A 356 -5.59 11.00 20.48
N ARG A 357 -4.83 12.08 20.22
CA ARG A 357 -3.46 12.30 20.69
C ARG A 357 -2.30 11.55 19.99
N TYR A 358 -1.70 12.29 19.06
CA TYR A 358 -0.28 12.33 18.70
C TYR A 358 0.64 11.58 19.67
N ASN A 359 1.19 10.45 19.21
CA ASN A 359 2.48 9.94 19.66
C ASN A 359 3.21 9.37 18.44
N ASP A 360 3.84 10.29 17.71
CA ASP A 360 4.83 10.04 16.67
C ASP A 360 6.15 9.69 17.38
N TYR A 361 6.25 8.43 17.82
CA TYR A 361 7.51 7.79 18.11
C TYR A 361 7.74 6.77 17.00
N GLU A 362 8.74 7.09 16.19
CA GLU A 362 9.46 6.26 15.23
C GLU A 362 9.37 4.77 15.55
N ASP A 363 8.40 4.11 14.91
CA ASP A 363 8.30 2.67 14.80
C ASP A 363 9.25 2.21 13.68
N TYR A 364 10.52 2.02 14.05
CA TYR A 364 11.54 1.38 13.22
C TYR A 364 11.42 -0.16 13.25
N GLU A 365 10.24 -0.75 13.49
CA GLU A 365 10.07 -2.20 13.59
C GLU A 365 9.52 -2.90 12.32
N ASP A 366 9.70 -2.36 11.11
CA ASP A 366 9.14 -3.01 9.89
C ASP A 366 10.13 -3.30 8.75
N GLU A 367 11.44 -3.20 9.01
CA GLU A 367 12.47 -3.79 8.11
C GLU A 367 12.79 -5.26 8.43
N ASP A 368 12.29 -5.82 9.54
CA ASP A 368 12.37 -7.25 9.87
C ASP A 368 11.52 -8.16 8.95
N ARG A 369 10.77 -7.57 8.01
CA ARG A 369 9.95 -8.27 7.01
C ARG A 369 10.73 -9.08 5.97
N ARG A 370 12.06 -9.17 6.07
CA ARG A 370 12.86 -10.09 5.24
C ARG A 370 13.15 -11.44 5.90
N SER A 371 12.63 -11.70 7.09
CA SER A 371 12.47 -13.09 7.52
C SER A 371 11.41 -13.75 6.60
N PRO A 372 11.75 -14.83 5.86
CA PRO A 372 10.78 -15.51 5.00
C PRO A 372 9.49 -15.81 5.76
N THR A 373 8.35 -15.51 5.13
CA THR A 373 7.05 -15.74 5.76
C THR A 373 6.96 -17.21 6.19
N PRO A 374 6.45 -17.52 7.39
CA PRO A 374 6.34 -18.91 7.87
C PRO A 374 5.65 -19.87 6.88
N GLU A 375 4.89 -19.34 5.93
CA GLU A 375 4.22 -20.06 4.84
C GLU A 375 5.19 -20.68 3.83
N ALA A 376 6.37 -20.08 3.59
CA ALA A 376 7.37 -20.59 2.65
C ALA A 376 7.93 -21.96 3.07
N PHE A 377 7.89 -22.27 4.36
CA PHE A 377 8.42 -23.52 4.93
C PHE A 377 7.38 -24.62 5.09
N SER A 378 6.09 -24.32 4.86
CA SER A 378 5.04 -25.34 4.85
C SER A 378 5.11 -26.16 3.55
N LEU A 379 5.55 -27.42 3.65
CA LEU A 379 5.78 -28.30 2.48
C LEU A 379 4.51 -28.65 1.70
N GLY A 380 3.33 -28.41 2.29
CA GLY A 380 2.06 -28.76 1.69
C GLY A 380 1.88 -30.28 1.64
N PRO A 381 1.22 -30.83 0.61
CA PRO A 381 0.96 -32.27 0.52
C PRO A 381 2.19 -33.15 0.33
N THR A 382 3.24 -32.60 -0.28
CA THR A 382 4.48 -33.33 -0.61
C THR A 382 5.50 -33.02 0.47
N ASN A 383 5.51 -33.81 1.54
CA ASN A 383 6.39 -33.62 2.70
C ASN A 383 7.72 -34.41 2.62
N GLN A 384 7.98 -35.08 1.51
CA GLN A 384 9.21 -35.83 1.24
C GLN A 384 9.66 -35.58 -0.22
N PRO A 385 10.96 -35.55 -0.49
CA PRO A 385 11.49 -35.53 -1.85
C PRO A 385 11.14 -36.84 -2.57
N SER A 386 11.22 -36.82 -3.90
CA SER A 386 10.93 -38.00 -4.72
C SER A 386 11.95 -38.14 -5.84
N ALA A 387 11.93 -39.29 -6.53
CA ALA A 387 12.78 -39.49 -7.70
C ALA A 387 12.48 -38.49 -8.83
N GLU A 388 11.23 -38.03 -8.97
CA GLU A 388 10.83 -37.01 -9.95
C GLU A 388 11.29 -35.60 -9.53
N HIS A 389 11.31 -35.33 -8.21
CA HIS A 389 11.64 -34.02 -7.65
C HIS A 389 12.64 -34.13 -6.48
N PRO A 390 13.89 -34.53 -6.75
CA PRO A 390 14.88 -34.83 -5.71
C PRO A 390 15.54 -33.59 -5.09
N THR A 391 15.45 -32.43 -5.73
CA THR A 391 16.18 -31.21 -5.36
C THR A 391 15.28 -30.21 -4.64
N TRP A 392 15.56 -29.94 -3.38
CA TRP A 392 14.76 -29.08 -2.51
C TRP A 392 15.55 -27.81 -2.15
N ASN A 393 14.84 -26.68 -2.10
CA ASN A 393 15.44 -25.42 -1.67
C ASN A 393 15.47 -25.35 -0.14
N TYR A 394 16.49 -24.74 0.44
CA TYR A 394 16.57 -24.55 1.88
C TYR A 394 17.26 -23.23 2.24
N ARG A 395 16.99 -22.77 3.46
CA ARG A 395 17.69 -21.66 4.12
C ARG A 395 18.25 -22.17 5.44
N TYR A 396 19.27 -21.53 5.97
CA TYR A 396 19.83 -21.93 7.25
C TYR A 396 20.19 -20.73 8.11
N ARG A 397 20.28 -20.97 9.42
CA ARG A 397 20.89 -20.09 10.41
C ARG A 397 21.95 -20.89 11.16
N ALA A 398 23.09 -20.28 11.42
CA ALA A 398 24.22 -20.96 12.04
C ALA A 398 24.93 -20.06 13.05
N SER A 399 25.72 -20.69 13.90
CA SER A 399 26.76 -20.06 14.69
C SER A 399 28.11 -20.70 14.37
N GLU A 400 29.15 -19.91 14.53
CA GLU A 400 30.52 -20.39 14.50
C GLU A 400 30.86 -21.10 15.82
N THR A 401 31.92 -21.88 15.85
CA THR A 401 32.37 -22.60 17.06
C THR A 401 32.65 -21.71 18.26
N GLU A 402 32.97 -20.43 18.02
CA GLU A 402 33.15 -19.42 19.05
C GLU A 402 31.81 -18.82 19.55
N GLY A 403 30.69 -19.37 19.10
CA GLY A 403 29.33 -18.99 19.49
C GLY A 403 28.84 -17.70 18.85
N GLU A 404 29.52 -17.18 17.82
CA GLU A 404 29.07 -16.02 17.07
C GLU A 404 27.99 -16.43 16.06
N ILE A 405 26.79 -15.86 16.20
CA ILE A 405 25.66 -16.14 15.29
C ILE A 405 25.91 -15.42 13.96
N GLN A 406 25.85 -16.16 12.86
CA GLN A 406 25.98 -15.62 11.51
C GLN A 406 24.68 -14.92 11.10
N LEU A 407 24.76 -13.60 10.93
CA LEU A 407 23.64 -12.79 10.48
C LEU A 407 23.48 -12.89 8.97
N GLU A 408 22.24 -12.70 8.50
CA GLU A 408 21.87 -12.61 7.09
C GLU A 408 22.05 -13.86 6.22
N GLU A 409 22.61 -14.96 6.71
CA GLU A 409 22.79 -16.18 5.91
C GLU A 409 21.45 -16.80 5.49
N ASP A 410 20.39 -16.58 6.27
CA ASP A 410 19.03 -17.00 5.92
C ASP A 410 18.42 -16.18 4.77
N LYS A 411 19.07 -15.10 4.30
CA LYS A 411 18.70 -14.37 3.07
C LYS A 411 19.12 -15.13 1.81
N ASN A 412 20.12 -16.01 1.90
CA ASN A 412 20.59 -16.83 0.78
C ASN A 412 19.73 -18.09 0.62
N LEU A 413 19.47 -18.49 -0.63
CA LEU A 413 18.69 -19.69 -0.96
C LEU A 413 19.61 -20.77 -1.51
N TYR A 414 19.67 -21.90 -0.81
CA TYR A 414 20.52 -23.04 -1.15
C TYR A 414 19.69 -24.22 -1.65
N GLN A 415 20.36 -25.22 -2.21
CA GLN A 415 19.72 -26.42 -2.72
C GLN A 415 20.36 -27.68 -2.15
N VAL A 416 19.52 -28.63 -1.76
CA VAL A 416 19.90 -30.00 -1.40
C VAL A 416 19.23 -30.96 -2.35
N THR A 417 20.01 -31.85 -2.96
CA THR A 417 19.51 -32.89 -3.87
C THR A 417 19.70 -34.25 -3.23
N PHE A 418 18.60 -34.95 -3.00
CA PHE A 418 18.59 -36.32 -2.51
C PHE A 418 18.77 -37.29 -3.69
N LEU A 419 19.66 -38.27 -3.53
CA LEU A 419 20.13 -39.15 -4.58
C LEU A 419 20.10 -40.62 -4.11
N GLY A 420 20.28 -41.51 -5.09
CA GLY A 420 20.36 -42.95 -4.85
C GLY A 420 19.01 -43.62 -4.57
N PRO A 421 19.01 -44.96 -4.41
CA PRO A 421 17.79 -45.70 -4.12
C PRO A 421 17.21 -45.23 -2.78
N LYS A 422 15.93 -44.82 -2.80
CA LYS A 422 15.18 -44.32 -1.63
C LYS A 422 15.75 -43.04 -1.00
N GLY A 423 16.54 -42.25 -1.75
CA GLY A 423 17.08 -40.98 -1.26
C GLY A 423 18.08 -41.14 -0.11
N ARG A 424 18.95 -42.16 -0.15
CA ARG A 424 19.94 -42.47 0.91
C ARG A 424 21.25 -41.71 0.80
N THR A 425 21.48 -41.01 -0.31
CA THR A 425 22.61 -40.09 -0.45
C THR A 425 22.09 -38.68 -0.71
N LEU A 426 22.89 -37.65 -0.44
CA LEU A 426 22.54 -36.28 -0.78
C LEU A 426 23.77 -35.49 -1.22
N LYS A 427 23.51 -34.40 -1.92
CA LYS A 427 24.51 -33.37 -2.22
C LYS A 427 23.87 -31.99 -2.06
N GLY A 428 24.62 -31.01 -1.60
CA GLY A 428 24.15 -29.64 -1.49
C GLY A 428 25.29 -28.64 -1.55
N THR A 429 24.94 -27.37 -1.48
CA THR A 429 25.90 -26.27 -1.28
C THR A 429 25.54 -25.50 -0.02
N ILE A 430 26.55 -25.00 0.68
CA ILE A 430 26.42 -24.09 1.81
C ILE A 430 27.48 -22.99 1.63
N GLY A 431 27.15 -21.75 1.96
CA GLY A 431 28.09 -20.64 1.93
C GLY A 431 27.94 -19.84 3.21
N ALA A 432 29.05 -19.47 3.83
CA ALA A 432 29.08 -18.68 5.05
C ALA A 432 30.04 -17.50 4.87
N SER A 433 29.91 -16.44 5.66
CA SER A 433 30.81 -15.28 5.59
C SER A 433 32.31 -15.65 5.63
N LEU A 434 32.68 -16.70 6.37
CA LEU A 434 34.05 -17.26 6.41
C LEU A 434 34.35 -18.29 5.30
N LEU A 435 33.32 -18.90 4.72
CA LEU A 435 33.44 -19.96 3.71
C LEU A 435 32.85 -19.48 2.39
N LYS A 436 33.69 -19.31 1.37
CA LYS A 436 33.18 -19.29 -0.01
C LYS A 436 32.29 -20.52 -0.21
N GLU A 437 31.20 -20.33 -0.97
CA GLU A 437 30.22 -21.39 -1.26
C GLU A 437 30.93 -22.72 -1.53
N CYS A 438 30.70 -23.70 -0.67
CA CYS A 438 31.28 -25.01 -0.72
C CYS A 438 30.20 -26.07 -0.94
N SER A 439 30.59 -27.15 -1.61
CA SER A 439 29.71 -28.29 -1.81
C SER A 439 29.94 -29.34 -0.73
N PHE A 440 28.87 -30.01 -0.34
CA PHE A 440 28.92 -31.16 0.56
C PHE A 440 28.16 -32.33 -0.03
N THR A 441 28.57 -33.54 0.35
CA THR A 441 27.85 -34.78 0.08
C THR A 441 27.50 -35.46 1.39
N GLY A 442 26.50 -36.34 1.36
CA GLY A 442 26.07 -37.03 2.56
C GLY A 442 25.56 -38.43 2.28
N VAL A 443 25.75 -39.32 3.27
CA VAL A 443 25.18 -40.67 3.26
C VAL A 443 24.36 -40.85 4.54
N LYS A 444 23.11 -41.31 4.37
CA LYS A 444 22.21 -41.60 5.49
C LYS A 444 22.78 -42.78 6.28
N PHE A 445 23.11 -42.54 7.54
CA PHE A 445 23.76 -43.50 8.43
C PHE A 445 22.73 -44.22 9.30
N GLU A 446 21.83 -43.47 9.94
CA GLU A 446 20.86 -44.00 10.90
C GLU A 446 19.43 -43.47 10.67
N PRO A 447 18.39 -44.23 11.07
CA PRO A 447 17.03 -43.69 11.18
C PRO A 447 17.00 -42.54 12.21
N PRO A 448 15.98 -41.67 12.19
CA PRO A 448 15.92 -40.54 13.12
C PRO A 448 15.88 -41.06 14.56
N GLY A 449 16.81 -40.57 15.40
CA GLY A 449 16.73 -40.74 16.85
C GLY A 449 15.45 -40.11 17.40
N LYS A 450 14.99 -40.55 18.58
CA LYS A 450 13.78 -40.03 19.25
C LYS A 450 13.94 -38.63 19.86
N GLU A 451 15.01 -37.91 19.53
CA GLU A 451 15.24 -36.58 20.09
C GLU A 451 14.19 -35.61 19.57
N ALA A 452 13.34 -35.15 20.49
CA ALA A 452 12.40 -34.06 20.23
C ALA A 452 13.18 -32.75 20.37
N ILE A 453 13.47 -32.12 19.23
CA ILE A 453 14.07 -30.78 19.18
C ILE A 453 12.93 -29.79 18.92
N ASP A 454 12.82 -28.75 19.75
CA ASP A 454 11.97 -27.59 19.42
C ASP A 454 12.72 -26.73 18.40
N ILE A 455 12.37 -26.91 17.14
CA ILE A 455 13.08 -26.29 16.02
C ILE A 455 12.68 -24.84 15.85
N GLY A 456 11.44 -24.50 16.24
CA GLY A 456 10.99 -23.12 16.29
C GLY A 456 11.89 -22.33 17.22
N GLN A 457 12.17 -22.89 18.40
CA GLN A 457 13.11 -22.33 19.35
C GLN A 457 14.54 -22.34 18.80
N ALA A 458 15.05 -23.45 18.27
CA ALA A 458 16.42 -23.52 17.73
C ALA A 458 16.66 -22.50 16.59
N TRP A 459 15.66 -22.27 15.73
CA TRP A 459 15.71 -21.26 14.67
C TRP A 459 15.66 -19.82 15.21
N ALA A 460 14.89 -19.59 16.28
CA ALA A 460 14.79 -18.31 16.96
C ALA A 460 16.06 -17.99 17.76
N ASP A 461 16.73 -19.00 18.32
CA ASP A 461 17.99 -18.87 19.07
C ASP A 461 19.18 -18.50 18.19
N LEU A 462 19.07 -18.70 16.87
CA LEU A 462 20.06 -18.25 15.89
C LEU A 462 19.57 -17.02 15.10
N SER A 463 18.62 -16.26 15.63
CA SER A 463 18.12 -15.03 15.00
C SER A 463 18.98 -13.80 15.31
N GLU A 464 18.79 -12.72 14.56
CA GLU A 464 19.38 -11.41 14.85
C GLU A 464 19.01 -10.90 16.26
N ALA A 465 17.75 -11.12 16.69
CA ALA A 465 17.34 -10.82 18.04
C ALA A 465 18.14 -11.61 19.10
N ALA A 466 18.48 -12.88 18.82
CA ALA A 466 19.32 -13.68 19.69
C ALA A 466 20.78 -13.20 19.69
N TYR A 467 21.33 -12.84 18.52
CA TYR A 467 22.63 -12.20 18.41
C TYR A 467 22.71 -10.92 19.25
N ASN A 468 21.71 -10.04 19.12
CA ASN A 468 21.65 -8.79 19.88
C ASN A 468 21.63 -9.07 21.39
N ARG A 469 20.80 -10.01 21.87
CA ARG A 469 20.78 -10.42 23.28
C ARG A 469 22.13 -10.95 23.77
N ALA A 470 22.79 -11.78 22.97
CA ALA A 470 24.10 -12.34 23.29
C ALA A 470 25.18 -11.25 23.32
N SER A 471 25.14 -10.30 22.38
CA SER A 471 26.05 -9.15 22.32
C SER A 471 25.89 -8.25 23.55
N TYR A 472 24.66 -7.86 23.90
CA TYR A 472 24.40 -7.04 25.10
C TYR A 472 24.91 -7.71 26.39
N SER A 473 24.78 -9.04 26.51
CA SER A 473 25.24 -9.79 27.68
C SER A 473 26.76 -9.94 27.77
N ARG A 474 27.52 -9.67 26.70
CA ARG A 474 28.99 -9.69 26.71
C ARG A 474 29.61 -8.37 27.18
N TRP A 475 28.86 -7.26 27.12
CA TRP A 475 29.35 -5.90 27.42
C TRP A 475 28.83 -5.34 28.76
N HIS A 476 28.01 -6.10 29.48
CA HIS A 476 27.46 -5.79 30.80
C HIS A 476 27.67 -6.97 31.74
#